data_AF-A0AAD8BEE5-F1
#
_entry.id   AF-A0AAD8BEE5-F1
#
_cell.length_a   1.000
_cell.length_b   1.000
_cell.length_c   1.000
_cell.angle_alpha   90.00
_cell.angle_beta   90.00
_cell.angle_gamma   90.00
#
_symmetry.space_group_name_H-M   'P 1'
#
loop_
_entity.id
_entity.type
_entity.pdbx_description
1 polymer ?
#
loop_
_entity_poly.entity_id
_entity_poly.type
_entity_poly.pdbx_seq_one_letter_code
_entity_poly.pdbx_strand_id
1 'polypeptide(L)'
;MTAIDEVTKSLAKATVSPKFELSFKGKGLKLNTAADAKDIVQAIKKCDHLTALRLEGNTVGVDAAEEIAKALGHHPEFERAHWSDMFTGRLKTEIPIALKHLGAAIIGAKCRLVEIDLSDNAFGPNGVVGLIDLLKSESCYSLQELRLNNNGLGIGGGKMLADCLTECHKSSVAAGQPLSLKIFISGRNRLENEGATALAAAFKAIGTLEFLAMPQNGINHPGISALADAIAANPKLKHLNLNDNTFTAKGAEAIAKALPKVENLEVINFGDCLIRTEGAKAIADVLRTSHKNLKELILSGNEINKTGAIDIIESLETKEFLEKLDLDANNFGEEGCEDIKCMVESLGFKDVLGSLSGDEGSDDEDGEDENEEDEEEEPEEDEEGDISTDVKLQVKGTAITPSKPITAKDFLAFPSPTKLLQLGNSGADSLLQELGTNAKEADKVAEMFTKVSVVVSKEDEAKAKACELADKLLQNLLNQDPNAGVKVANAILVCLGLLKGEDKKYKPPAKIDGALLVLDHVVRQSYFPKLARDIIQIFVSKPHPTLDKIPEIRHKLLQTLYAF
;
A
#
# COMPACT_ATOMS: atom_id res chain seq x y z
N MET A 1 13.93 -13.75 10.33
CA MET A 1 14.65 -12.67 9.61
C MET A 1 14.20 -12.80 8.17
N THR A 2 13.28 -11.94 7.74
CA THR A 2 12.52 -12.15 6.48
C THR A 2 13.43 -12.08 5.27
N ALA A 3 13.12 -12.77 4.16
CA ALA A 3 13.89 -12.78 2.91
C ALA A 3 14.26 -11.37 2.39
N ILE A 4 13.47 -10.34 2.74
CA ILE A 4 13.74 -8.92 2.49
C ILE A 4 15.07 -8.44 3.11
N ASP A 5 15.42 -8.91 4.33
CA ASP A 5 16.68 -8.58 5.01
C ASP A 5 17.86 -9.22 4.29
N GLU A 6 17.69 -10.41 3.71
CA GLU A 6 18.74 -11.12 2.97
C GLU A 6 19.00 -10.48 1.61
N VAL A 7 17.95 -10.09 0.88
CA VAL A 7 18.09 -9.34 -0.38
C VAL A 7 18.77 -7.99 -0.13
N THR A 8 18.34 -7.26 0.90
CA THR A 8 18.95 -5.97 1.31
C THR A 8 20.42 -6.15 1.75
N LYS A 9 20.75 -7.23 2.47
CA LYS A 9 22.13 -7.58 2.85
C LYS A 9 23.00 -8.00 1.66
N SER A 10 22.45 -8.72 0.69
CA SER A 10 23.16 -9.11 -0.53
C SER A 10 23.48 -7.88 -1.39
N LEU A 11 22.58 -6.88 -1.43
CA LEU A 11 22.86 -5.57 -2.05
C LEU A 11 23.93 -4.77 -1.29
N ALA A 12 23.91 -4.79 0.05
CA ALA A 12 24.95 -4.13 0.86
C ALA A 12 26.36 -4.73 0.63
N LYS A 13 26.46 -5.99 0.16
CA LYS A 13 27.72 -6.61 -0.25
C LYS A 13 28.21 -6.16 -1.63
N ALA A 14 27.33 -5.64 -2.49
CA ALA A 14 27.67 -5.19 -3.85
C ALA A 14 28.10 -3.71 -3.91
N THR A 15 27.89 -2.94 -2.85
CA THR A 15 28.29 -1.52 -2.78
C THR A 15 29.70 -1.41 -2.20
N VAL A 16 30.65 -0.91 -3.01
CA VAL A 16 32.00 -0.55 -2.53
C VAL A 16 31.83 0.52 -1.44
N SER A 17 32.35 0.28 -0.23
CA SER A 17 32.29 1.25 0.86
C SER A 17 32.87 2.60 0.38
N PRO A 18 32.15 3.73 0.56
CA PRO A 18 32.62 5.00 0.05
C PRO A 18 33.97 5.35 0.69
N LYS A 19 34.94 5.79 -0.12
CA LYS A 19 36.29 6.14 0.37
C LYS A 19 36.28 7.23 1.45
N PHE A 20 35.20 8.00 1.56
CA PHE A 20 35.05 9.10 2.50
C PHE A 20 33.64 9.13 3.13
N GLU A 21 33.21 8.00 3.69
CA GLU A 21 31.99 7.90 4.50
C GLU A 21 32.27 8.28 5.97
N LEU A 22 31.47 9.21 6.51
CA LEU A 22 31.39 9.43 7.95
C LEU A 22 30.23 8.63 8.54
N SER A 23 30.53 7.72 9.45
CA SER A 23 29.55 6.76 9.97
C SER A 23 29.31 6.87 11.47
N PHE A 24 28.03 6.98 11.83
CA PHE A 24 27.50 6.90 13.19
C PHE A 24 26.52 5.73 13.35
N LYS A 25 26.60 4.72 12.47
CA LYS A 25 25.69 3.58 12.46
C LYS A 25 25.63 2.88 13.82
N GLY A 26 24.41 2.60 14.29
CA GLY A 26 24.12 1.76 15.44
C GLY A 26 24.61 2.31 16.78
N LYS A 27 24.90 3.62 16.86
CA LYS A 27 25.37 4.25 18.10
C LYS A 27 24.24 4.57 19.10
N GLY A 28 22.97 4.48 18.69
CA GLY A 28 21.83 4.73 19.57
C GLY A 28 21.76 6.15 20.13
N LEU A 29 22.28 7.14 19.38
CA LEU A 29 22.37 8.53 19.82
C LEU A 29 20.97 9.16 19.84
N LYS A 30 20.63 9.84 20.95
CA LYS A 30 19.40 10.63 21.08
C LYS A 30 19.70 12.11 20.83
N LEU A 31 19.59 12.53 19.58
CA LEU A 31 19.99 13.84 19.09
C LEU A 31 18.78 14.77 19.09
N ASN A 32 18.37 15.25 20.26
CA ASN A 32 17.15 16.05 20.36
C ASN A 32 17.39 17.53 20.11
N THR A 33 18.56 18.02 20.54
CA THR A 33 18.94 19.43 20.52
C THR A 33 20.20 19.66 19.69
N ALA A 34 20.47 20.93 19.40
CA ALA A 34 21.73 21.37 18.79
C ALA A 34 22.99 20.88 19.56
N ALA A 35 22.91 20.84 20.89
CA ALA A 35 24.04 20.41 21.73
C ALA A 35 24.32 18.91 21.59
N ASP A 36 23.28 18.09 21.43
CA ASP A 36 23.41 16.64 21.27
C ASP A 36 24.09 16.28 19.93
N ALA A 37 23.87 17.10 18.89
CA ALA A 37 24.48 16.92 17.58
C ALA A 37 25.95 17.36 17.48
N LYS A 38 26.52 17.93 18.55
CA LYS A 38 27.85 18.58 18.53
C LYS A 38 28.94 17.67 17.97
N ASP A 39 29.00 16.41 18.39
CA ASP A 39 30.06 15.49 17.98
C ASP A 39 29.95 15.12 16.49
N ILE A 40 28.72 14.95 15.99
CA ILE A 40 28.45 14.72 14.57
C ILE A 40 28.84 15.95 13.75
N VAL A 41 28.39 17.13 14.17
CA VAL A 41 28.69 18.40 13.50
C VAL A 41 30.19 18.67 13.45
N GLN A 42 30.91 18.42 14.54
CA GLN A 42 32.36 18.57 14.58
C GLN A 42 33.07 17.57 13.67
N ALA A 43 32.59 16.33 13.60
CA ALA A 43 33.15 15.33 12.71
C ALA A 43 32.91 15.67 11.23
N ILE A 44 31.71 16.16 10.87
CA ILE A 44 31.41 16.67 9.52
C ILE A 44 32.37 17.81 9.16
N LYS A 45 32.47 18.84 10.02
CA LYS A 45 33.35 20.01 9.77
C LYS A 45 34.84 19.67 9.67
N LYS A 46 35.29 18.57 10.28
CA LYS A 46 36.69 18.11 10.22
C LYS A 46 36.96 17.21 9.01
N CYS A 47 35.93 16.75 8.32
CA CYS A 47 36.08 15.89 7.16
C CYS A 47 36.26 16.77 5.93
N ASP A 48 37.47 16.82 5.36
CA ASP A 48 37.75 17.72 4.22
C ASP A 48 36.98 17.34 2.94
N HIS A 49 36.55 16.09 2.81
CA HIS A 49 35.86 15.57 1.64
C HIS A 49 34.80 14.56 2.06
N LEU A 50 33.57 15.01 2.35
CA LEU A 50 32.50 14.17 2.88
C LEU A 50 31.54 13.74 1.77
N THR A 51 31.72 12.53 1.23
CA THR A 51 30.86 12.03 0.15
C THR A 51 29.64 11.27 0.65
N ALA A 52 29.68 10.73 1.87
CA ALA A 52 28.59 9.96 2.46
C ALA A 52 28.45 10.18 3.97
N LEU A 53 27.22 10.27 4.46
CA LEU A 53 26.91 10.39 5.89
C LEU A 53 25.91 9.30 6.29
N ARG A 54 26.33 8.46 7.24
CA ARG A 54 25.52 7.36 7.75
C ARG A 54 25.05 7.62 9.18
N LEU A 55 23.73 7.74 9.35
CA LEU A 55 23.06 8.04 10.62
C LEU A 55 22.15 6.90 11.10
N GLU A 56 22.21 5.74 10.45
CA GLU A 56 21.40 4.56 10.76
C GLU A 56 21.43 4.14 12.24
N GLY A 57 20.27 3.84 12.83
CA GLY A 57 20.14 3.38 14.21
C GLY A 57 20.36 4.48 15.25
N ASN A 58 19.97 5.72 14.92
CA ASN A 58 20.00 6.87 15.84
C ASN A 58 18.63 7.56 15.85
N THR A 59 18.45 8.55 16.73
CA THR A 59 17.22 9.35 16.81
C THR A 59 17.54 10.83 16.59
N VAL A 60 17.32 11.30 15.38
CA VAL A 60 17.59 12.69 14.97
C VAL A 60 16.33 13.54 15.12
N GLY A 61 16.37 14.53 16.01
CA GLY A 61 15.33 15.55 16.16
C GLY A 61 15.50 16.73 15.20
N VAL A 62 14.51 17.63 15.19
CA VAL A 62 14.48 18.81 14.31
C VAL A 62 15.71 19.71 14.51
N ASP A 63 15.98 20.13 15.75
CA ASP A 63 17.11 21.03 16.06
C ASP A 63 18.47 20.39 15.74
N ALA A 64 18.61 19.08 16.01
CA ALA A 64 19.81 18.34 15.65
C ALA A 64 19.98 18.23 14.13
N ALA A 65 18.90 17.94 13.40
CA ALA A 65 18.91 17.89 11.94
C ALA A 65 19.28 19.25 11.34
N GLU A 66 18.80 20.36 11.91
CA GLU A 66 19.17 21.70 11.48
C GLU A 66 20.67 21.97 11.64
N GLU A 67 21.26 21.61 12.78
CA GLU A 67 22.71 21.80 12.99
C GLU A 67 23.57 20.89 12.12
N ILE A 68 23.14 19.63 11.92
CA ILE A 68 23.76 18.70 10.97
C ILE A 68 23.67 19.27 9.55
N ALA A 69 22.52 19.82 9.16
CA ALA A 69 22.31 20.45 7.86
C ALA A 69 23.23 21.65 7.65
N LYS A 70 23.39 22.54 8.64
CA LYS A 70 24.34 23.67 8.57
C LYS A 70 25.77 23.20 8.33
N ALA A 71 26.17 22.07 8.93
CA ALA A 71 27.48 21.48 8.69
C ALA A 71 27.61 20.93 7.26
N LEU A 72 26.61 20.14 6.82
CA LEU A 72 26.54 19.59 5.46
C LEU A 72 26.55 20.65 4.36
N GLY A 73 26.03 21.85 4.63
CA GLY A 73 26.03 22.98 3.70
C GLY A 73 27.41 23.42 3.19
N HIS A 74 28.50 22.91 3.78
CA HIS A 74 29.88 23.18 3.37
C HIS A 74 30.48 22.06 2.49
N HIS A 75 29.72 21.01 2.18
CA HIS A 75 30.17 19.83 1.44
C HIS A 75 29.44 19.67 0.09
N PRO A 76 29.84 20.43 -0.95
CA PRO A 76 29.27 20.28 -2.30
C PRO A 76 29.53 18.88 -2.92
N GLU A 77 30.53 18.16 -2.43
CA GLU A 77 30.89 16.79 -2.82
C GLU A 77 29.98 15.70 -2.20
N PHE A 78 29.00 16.08 -1.38
CA PHE A 78 28.12 15.12 -0.72
C PHE A 78 27.22 14.42 -1.75
N GLU A 79 27.23 13.09 -1.75
CA GLU A 79 26.55 12.26 -2.76
C GLU A 79 25.58 11.23 -2.16
N ARG A 80 25.82 10.76 -0.93
CA ARG A 80 25.08 9.62 -0.36
C ARG A 80 24.54 9.88 1.05
N ALA A 81 23.22 9.84 1.17
CA ALA A 81 22.49 9.99 2.41
C ALA A 81 22.03 8.62 2.91
N HIS A 82 22.76 8.02 3.87
CA HIS A 82 22.38 6.75 4.50
C HIS A 82 21.66 7.03 5.82
N TRP A 83 20.37 7.33 5.68
CA TRP A 83 19.50 7.88 6.72
C TRP A 83 18.32 6.95 7.06
N SER A 84 18.50 5.65 6.84
CA SER A 84 17.57 4.63 7.32
C SER A 84 17.51 4.61 8.84
N ASP A 85 16.38 4.24 9.45
CA ASP A 85 16.20 4.12 10.91
C ASP A 85 16.85 5.25 11.74
N MET A 86 16.64 6.50 11.33
CA MET A 86 17.22 7.67 12.02
C MET A 86 16.18 8.52 12.75
N PHE A 87 14.89 8.20 12.61
CA PHE A 87 13.78 8.92 13.25
C PHE A 87 13.01 8.06 14.27
N THR A 88 13.59 6.96 14.73
CA THR A 88 12.93 6.09 15.72
C THR A 88 12.63 6.86 17.00
N GLY A 89 11.35 6.84 17.40
CA GLY A 89 10.82 7.57 18.55
C GLY A 89 10.45 9.04 18.30
N ARG A 90 10.64 9.58 17.08
CA ARG A 90 10.19 10.93 16.71
C ARG A 90 8.72 10.97 16.30
N LEU A 91 8.09 12.13 16.44
CA LEU A 91 6.73 12.33 15.97
C LEU A 91 6.70 12.42 14.44
N LYS A 92 5.65 11.88 13.81
CA LYS A 92 5.45 11.96 12.35
C LYS A 92 5.44 13.40 11.82
N THR A 93 5.06 14.37 12.64
CA THR A 93 5.05 15.80 12.30
C THR A 93 6.43 16.44 12.31
N GLU A 94 7.40 15.85 13.00
CA GLU A 94 8.77 16.36 13.10
C GLU A 94 9.64 15.92 11.92
N ILE A 95 9.42 14.69 11.44
CA ILE A 95 10.21 14.08 10.37
C ILE A 95 10.26 14.97 9.11
N PRO A 96 9.13 15.51 8.60
CA PRO A 96 9.17 16.40 7.45
C PRO A 96 9.97 17.68 7.69
N ILE A 97 10.00 18.20 8.93
CA ILE A 97 10.73 19.43 9.27
C ILE A 97 12.23 19.15 9.28
N ALA A 98 12.65 18.07 9.93
CA ALA A 98 14.05 17.62 9.94
C ALA A 98 14.57 17.37 8.51
N LEU A 99 13.79 16.65 7.68
CA LEU A 99 14.15 16.38 6.28
C LEU A 99 14.21 17.66 5.43
N LYS A 100 13.36 18.66 5.70
CA LYS A 100 13.43 19.96 5.03
C LYS A 100 14.72 20.71 5.34
N HIS A 101 15.19 20.68 6.58
CA HIS A 101 16.47 21.30 6.93
C HIS A 101 17.63 20.61 6.18
N LEU A 102 17.68 19.28 6.23
CA LEU A 102 18.71 18.48 5.55
C LEU A 102 18.67 18.69 4.03
N GLY A 103 17.47 18.63 3.42
CA GLY A 103 17.26 18.86 2.01
C GLY A 103 17.65 20.27 1.57
N ALA A 104 17.29 21.30 2.34
CA ALA A 104 17.65 22.69 2.04
C ALA A 104 19.17 22.90 2.05
N ALA A 105 19.89 22.26 2.98
CA ALA A 105 21.35 22.32 3.00
C ALA A 105 21.99 21.64 1.79
N ILE A 106 21.49 20.46 1.39
CA ILE A 106 21.95 19.74 0.19
C ILE A 106 21.73 20.59 -1.06
N ILE A 107 20.56 21.21 -1.20
CA ILE A 107 20.24 22.11 -2.31
C ILE A 107 21.18 23.33 -2.29
N GLY A 108 21.35 23.96 -1.13
CA GLY A 108 22.17 25.15 -0.96
C GLY A 108 23.65 24.92 -1.27
N ALA A 109 24.17 23.75 -0.89
CA ALA A 109 25.54 23.32 -1.19
C ALA A 109 25.72 22.87 -2.65
N LYS A 110 24.64 22.76 -3.44
CA LYS A 110 24.64 22.28 -4.83
C LYS A 110 25.21 20.87 -4.95
N CYS A 111 24.93 20.03 -3.96
CA CYS A 111 25.32 18.63 -3.97
C CYS A 111 24.71 17.90 -5.17
N ARG A 112 25.33 16.80 -5.59
CA ARG A 112 24.82 15.93 -6.66
C ARG A 112 24.59 14.55 -6.08
N LEU A 113 23.40 14.33 -5.51
CA LEU A 113 23.06 13.09 -4.85
C LEU A 113 23.05 11.94 -5.84
N VAL A 114 23.65 10.83 -5.43
CA VAL A 114 23.67 9.55 -6.12
C VAL A 114 22.75 8.55 -5.39
N GLU A 115 22.68 8.63 -4.06
CA GLU A 115 21.92 7.69 -3.25
C GLU A 115 21.22 8.38 -2.08
N ILE A 116 19.95 8.01 -1.88
CA ILE A 116 19.18 8.34 -0.69
C ILE A 116 18.57 7.05 -0.14
N ASP A 117 18.97 6.69 1.08
CA ASP A 117 18.31 5.65 1.86
C ASP A 117 17.60 6.27 3.06
N LEU A 118 16.29 6.14 3.07
CA LEU A 118 15.39 6.62 4.12
C LEU A 118 14.52 5.50 4.66
N SER A 119 14.90 4.24 4.43
CA SER A 119 14.16 3.06 4.89
C SER A 119 13.95 3.06 6.41
N ASP A 120 12.92 2.38 6.90
CA ASP A 120 12.65 2.18 8.33
C ASP A 120 12.45 3.48 9.12
N ASN A 121 11.90 4.52 8.47
CA ASN A 121 11.48 5.75 9.11
C ASN A 121 9.95 5.89 9.04
N ALA A 122 9.27 6.10 10.17
CA ALA A 122 7.81 6.16 10.25
C ALA A 122 7.22 7.46 9.65
N PHE A 123 7.35 7.65 8.34
CA PHE A 123 6.88 8.81 7.58
C PHE A 123 5.37 9.00 7.69
N GLY A 124 4.62 7.89 7.61
CA GLY A 124 3.18 7.95 7.43
C GLY A 124 2.80 8.60 6.09
N PRO A 125 1.49 8.86 5.88
CA PRO A 125 0.97 9.34 4.58
C PRO A 125 1.56 10.66 4.07
N ASN A 126 2.09 11.49 4.99
CA ASN A 126 2.61 12.82 4.68
C ASN A 126 4.14 12.92 4.78
N GLY A 127 4.87 11.84 5.07
CA GLY A 127 6.31 11.97 5.31
C GLY A 127 7.10 12.39 4.07
N VAL A 128 6.62 12.08 2.86
CA VAL A 128 7.20 12.53 1.58
C VAL A 128 7.23 14.07 1.47
N VAL A 129 6.35 14.79 2.18
CA VAL A 129 6.34 16.27 2.20
C VAL A 129 7.68 16.86 2.63
N GLY A 130 8.46 16.14 3.44
CA GLY A 130 9.82 16.57 3.83
C GLY A 130 10.84 16.53 2.69
N LEU A 131 10.56 15.76 1.64
CA LEU A 131 11.48 15.47 0.54
C LEU A 131 11.12 16.17 -0.77
N ILE A 132 9.93 16.75 -0.89
CA ILE A 132 9.42 17.31 -2.15
C ILE A 132 10.42 18.29 -2.79
N ASP A 133 10.92 19.24 -2.00
CA ASP A 133 11.83 20.27 -2.50
C ASP A 133 13.17 19.66 -2.93
N LEU A 134 13.67 18.69 -2.17
CA LEU A 134 14.92 17.99 -2.47
C LEU A 134 14.79 17.16 -3.75
N LEU A 135 13.77 16.29 -3.83
CA LEU A 135 13.56 15.38 -4.95
C LEU A 135 13.29 16.11 -6.27
N LYS A 136 12.70 17.30 -6.23
CA LYS A 136 12.48 18.14 -7.41
C LYS A 136 13.66 19.04 -7.78
N SER A 137 14.67 19.15 -6.92
CA SER A 137 15.82 20.02 -7.14
C SER A 137 16.84 19.40 -8.10
N GLU A 138 17.74 20.24 -8.63
CA GLU A 138 18.87 19.77 -9.44
C GLU A 138 19.80 18.83 -8.67
N SER A 139 19.76 18.83 -7.33
CA SER A 139 20.59 17.95 -6.52
C SER A 139 20.26 16.48 -6.76
N CYS A 140 19.05 16.18 -7.24
CA CYS A 140 18.59 14.83 -7.53
C CYS A 140 18.68 14.46 -9.01
N TYR A 141 19.18 15.32 -9.90
CA TYR A 141 19.33 14.95 -11.32
C TYR A 141 20.33 13.78 -11.52
N SER A 142 21.30 13.65 -10.62
CA SER A 142 22.28 12.56 -10.60
C SER A 142 21.82 11.33 -9.80
N LEU A 143 20.61 11.35 -9.24
CA LEU A 143 20.13 10.31 -8.32
C LEU A 143 20.01 8.98 -9.07
N GLN A 144 20.66 7.95 -8.53
CA GLN A 144 20.68 6.59 -9.08
C GLN A 144 19.98 5.60 -8.16
N GLU A 145 19.97 5.84 -6.85
CA GLU A 145 19.40 4.93 -5.86
C GLU A 145 18.46 5.66 -4.92
N LEU A 146 17.22 5.17 -4.82
CA LEU A 146 16.24 5.64 -3.85
C LEU A 146 15.63 4.47 -3.09
N ARG A 147 15.86 4.46 -1.77
CA ARG A 147 15.36 3.43 -0.86
C ARG A 147 14.45 4.06 0.17
N LEU A 148 13.23 3.56 0.21
CA LEU A 148 12.14 4.01 1.07
C LEU A 148 11.39 2.78 1.60
N ASN A 149 12.09 1.71 2.00
CA ASN A 149 11.44 0.52 2.50
C ASN A 149 10.84 0.78 3.90
N ASN A 150 9.65 0.24 4.20
CA ASN A 150 9.05 0.31 5.53
C ASN A 150 8.90 1.74 6.09
N ASN A 151 8.31 2.64 5.29
CA ASN A 151 8.05 4.02 5.68
C ASN A 151 6.57 4.33 5.99
N GLY A 152 5.65 3.43 5.64
CA GLY A 152 4.21 3.65 5.78
C GLY A 152 3.69 4.80 4.93
N LEU A 153 4.19 4.91 3.68
CA LEU A 153 3.85 6.02 2.76
C LEU A 153 2.35 6.09 2.40
N GLY A 154 1.67 4.95 2.34
CA GLY A 154 0.32 4.83 1.82
C GLY A 154 0.20 5.21 0.34
N ILE A 155 -1.03 5.17 -0.18
CA ILE A 155 -1.36 5.63 -1.54
C ILE A 155 -0.90 7.09 -1.77
N GLY A 156 -1.19 7.97 -0.81
CA GLY A 156 -0.91 9.40 -0.92
C GLY A 156 0.59 9.70 -1.05
N GLY A 157 1.41 9.07 -0.19
CA GLY A 157 2.86 9.19 -0.28
C GLY A 157 3.42 8.59 -1.57
N GLY A 158 2.89 7.45 -2.03
CA GLY A 158 3.25 6.85 -3.33
C GLY A 158 3.00 7.79 -4.51
N LYS A 159 1.83 8.44 -4.56
CA LYS A 159 1.50 9.45 -5.58
C LYS A 159 2.41 10.68 -5.52
N MET A 160 2.63 11.23 -4.32
CA MET A 160 3.55 12.36 -4.14
C MET A 160 4.96 12.04 -4.61
N LEU A 161 5.44 10.83 -4.31
CA LEU A 161 6.75 10.37 -4.74
C LEU A 161 6.84 10.26 -6.26
N ALA A 162 5.83 9.65 -6.89
CA ALA A 162 5.74 9.57 -8.35
C ALA A 162 5.73 10.95 -9.02
N ASP A 163 4.97 11.90 -8.49
CA ASP A 163 4.93 13.28 -8.99
C ASP A 163 6.31 13.96 -8.88
N CYS A 164 7.03 13.74 -7.77
CA CYS A 164 8.37 14.27 -7.58
C CYS A 164 9.37 13.68 -8.58
N LEU A 165 9.35 12.36 -8.77
CA LEU A 165 10.23 11.68 -9.74
C LEU A 165 9.95 12.11 -11.18
N THR A 166 8.67 12.26 -11.54
CA THR A 166 8.25 12.71 -12.88
C THR A 166 8.71 14.13 -13.16
N GLU A 167 8.50 15.06 -12.22
CA GLU A 167 8.92 16.45 -12.38
C GLU A 167 10.44 16.59 -12.38
N CYS A 168 11.14 15.83 -11.53
CA CYS A 168 12.59 15.76 -11.52
C CYS A 168 13.11 15.27 -12.87
N HIS A 169 12.57 14.16 -13.40
CA HIS A 169 12.97 13.63 -14.69
C HIS A 169 12.76 14.64 -15.80
N LYS A 170 11.58 15.27 -15.89
CA LYS A 170 11.30 16.32 -16.88
C LYS A 170 12.28 17.49 -16.80
N SER A 171 12.54 17.99 -15.59
CA SER A 171 13.44 19.13 -15.37
C SER A 171 14.89 18.78 -15.67
N SER A 172 15.32 17.58 -15.30
CA SER A 172 16.66 17.04 -15.55
C SER A 172 16.93 16.84 -17.05
N VAL A 173 15.93 16.38 -17.82
CA VAL A 173 15.99 16.30 -19.28
C VAL A 173 16.15 17.68 -19.90
N ALA A 174 15.35 18.65 -19.46
CA ALA A 174 15.45 20.03 -19.95
C ALA A 174 16.83 20.67 -19.63
N ALA A 175 17.46 20.26 -18.53
CA ALA A 175 18.81 20.68 -18.15
C ALA A 175 19.94 19.91 -18.87
N GLY A 176 19.63 18.94 -19.74
CA GLY A 176 20.62 18.14 -20.46
C GLY A 176 21.33 17.09 -19.59
N GLN A 177 20.79 16.79 -18.41
CA GLN A 177 21.31 15.78 -17.48
C GLN A 177 20.14 14.90 -16.99
N PRO A 178 19.55 14.04 -17.85
CA PRO A 178 18.37 13.26 -17.50
C PRO A 178 18.60 12.38 -16.26
N LEU A 179 17.61 12.37 -15.36
CA LEU A 179 17.55 11.48 -14.21
C LEU A 179 17.67 10.03 -14.68
N SER A 180 18.65 9.32 -14.14
CA SER A 180 18.92 7.91 -14.43
C SER A 180 18.77 7.07 -13.18
N LEU A 181 17.54 6.94 -12.68
CA LEU A 181 17.24 6.12 -11.51
C LEU A 181 17.42 4.64 -11.85
N LYS A 182 18.37 3.98 -11.18
CA LYS A 182 18.72 2.57 -11.40
C LYS A 182 18.11 1.64 -10.37
N ILE A 183 18.11 2.05 -9.11
CA ILE A 183 17.65 1.24 -7.99
C ILE A 183 16.49 1.95 -7.31
N PHE A 184 15.34 1.27 -7.27
CA PHE A 184 14.18 1.73 -6.51
C PHE A 184 13.72 0.62 -5.57
N ILE A 185 13.69 0.93 -4.26
CA ILE A 185 13.23 0.01 -3.22
C ILE A 185 12.18 0.72 -2.38
N SER A 186 10.97 0.19 -2.34
CA SER A 186 9.86 0.78 -1.59
C SER A 186 8.85 -0.29 -1.18
N GLY A 187 9.30 -1.26 -0.38
CA GLY A 187 8.41 -2.28 0.20
C GLY A 187 7.74 -1.81 1.49
N ARG A 188 6.75 -2.58 1.98
CA ARG A 188 6.08 -2.34 3.28
C ARG A 188 5.52 -0.92 3.44
N ASN A 189 4.94 -0.38 2.36
CA ASN A 189 4.46 1.00 2.34
C ASN A 189 2.96 1.15 2.14
N ARG A 190 2.22 0.05 1.91
CA ARG A 190 0.80 0.10 1.57
C ARG A 190 0.53 1.06 0.40
N LEU A 191 1.34 0.95 -0.66
CA LEU A 191 1.18 1.80 -1.84
C LEU A 191 -0.15 1.52 -2.56
N GLU A 192 -0.62 0.27 -2.48
CA GLU A 192 -1.83 -0.23 -3.12
C GLU A 192 -1.82 0.09 -4.64
N ASN A 193 -2.94 -0.16 -5.33
CA ASN A 193 -2.99 0.00 -6.79
C ASN A 193 -2.68 1.42 -7.25
N GLU A 194 -3.26 2.41 -6.59
CA GLU A 194 -3.19 3.79 -7.06
C GLU A 194 -1.80 4.39 -6.87
N GLY A 195 -1.11 4.06 -5.77
CA GLY A 195 0.27 4.47 -5.55
C GLY A 195 1.22 3.77 -6.51
N ALA A 196 1.05 2.46 -6.71
CA ALA A 196 1.84 1.68 -7.66
C ALA A 196 1.65 2.17 -9.11
N THR A 197 0.42 2.47 -9.52
CA THR A 197 0.10 2.99 -10.87
C THR A 197 0.77 4.33 -11.13
N ALA A 198 0.77 5.23 -10.14
CA ALA A 198 1.46 6.51 -10.26
C ALA A 198 2.98 6.32 -10.41
N LEU A 199 3.58 5.46 -9.58
CA LEU A 199 5.01 5.13 -9.67
C LEU A 199 5.36 4.46 -11.00
N ALA A 200 4.51 3.56 -11.50
CA ALA A 200 4.67 2.92 -12.80
C ALA A 200 4.76 3.94 -13.94
N ALA A 201 3.91 4.97 -13.93
CA ALA A 201 3.99 6.05 -14.92
C ALA A 201 5.34 6.80 -14.87
N ALA A 202 5.85 7.06 -13.66
CA ALA A 202 7.16 7.69 -13.48
C ALA A 202 8.30 6.78 -13.98
N PHE A 203 8.28 5.49 -13.63
CA PHE A 203 9.28 4.51 -14.07
C PHE A 203 9.28 4.30 -15.59
N LYS A 204 8.10 4.30 -16.21
CA LYS A 204 7.95 4.21 -17.67
C LYS A 204 8.55 5.42 -18.38
N ALA A 205 8.41 6.61 -17.80
CA ALA A 205 9.03 7.82 -18.34
C ALA A 205 10.56 7.82 -18.15
N ILE A 206 11.05 7.35 -17.00
CA ILE A 206 12.48 7.34 -16.65
C ILE A 206 13.25 6.26 -17.43
N GLY A 207 12.73 5.04 -17.54
CA GLY A 207 13.24 3.98 -18.42
C GLY A 207 14.68 3.49 -18.15
N THR A 208 15.21 3.67 -16.94
CA THR A 208 16.62 3.36 -16.60
C THR A 208 16.79 2.38 -15.43
N LEU A 209 15.72 1.78 -14.91
CA LEU A 209 15.79 0.86 -13.77
C LEU A 209 16.59 -0.40 -14.12
N GLU A 210 17.45 -0.78 -13.17
CA GLU A 210 18.23 -2.01 -13.13
C GLU A 210 17.77 -2.91 -11.98
N PHE A 211 17.22 -2.32 -10.91
CA PHE A 211 16.71 -3.00 -9.73
C PHE A 211 15.39 -2.38 -9.27
N LEU A 212 14.33 -3.19 -9.20
CA LEU A 212 13.02 -2.78 -8.68
C LEU A 212 12.57 -3.75 -7.59
N ALA A 213 12.37 -3.24 -6.37
CA ALA A 213 11.75 -3.98 -5.28
C ALA A 213 10.60 -3.20 -4.65
N MET A 214 9.39 -3.76 -4.72
CA MET A 214 8.18 -3.20 -4.08
C MET A 214 7.38 -4.28 -3.33
N PRO A 215 8.01 -5.12 -2.48
CA PRO A 215 7.30 -6.19 -1.79
C PRO A 215 6.33 -5.65 -0.74
N GLN A 216 5.30 -6.41 -0.38
CA GLN A 216 4.42 -6.10 0.77
C GLN A 216 3.76 -4.72 0.68
N ASN A 217 3.13 -4.42 -0.46
CA ASN A 217 2.48 -3.13 -0.68
C ASN A 217 0.97 -3.19 -0.84
N GLY A 218 0.37 -4.38 -0.76
CA GLY A 218 -1.07 -4.57 -1.01
C GLY A 218 -1.46 -4.18 -2.43
N ILE A 219 -0.54 -4.32 -3.40
CA ILE A 219 -0.81 -4.05 -4.81
C ILE A 219 -1.53 -5.27 -5.35
N ASN A 220 -2.69 -5.10 -5.97
CA ASN A 220 -3.39 -6.20 -6.62
C ASN A 220 -3.34 -6.07 -8.16
N HIS A 221 -4.00 -7.00 -8.88
CA HIS A 221 -3.79 -7.20 -10.32
C HIS A 221 -3.81 -5.93 -11.22
N PRO A 222 -4.65 -4.89 -11.04
CA PRO A 222 -4.59 -3.68 -11.85
C PRO A 222 -3.32 -2.87 -11.60
N GLY A 223 -2.84 -2.80 -10.36
CA GLY A 223 -1.57 -2.16 -10.03
C GLY A 223 -0.37 -2.95 -10.56
N ILE A 224 -0.42 -4.28 -10.51
CA ILE A 224 0.58 -5.17 -11.12
C ILE A 224 0.61 -4.99 -12.64
N SER A 225 -0.54 -4.91 -13.31
CA SER A 225 -0.60 -4.63 -14.75
C SER A 225 0.01 -3.27 -15.11
N ALA A 226 -0.21 -2.24 -14.30
CA ALA A 226 0.45 -0.95 -14.50
C ALA A 226 1.99 -1.06 -14.34
N LEU A 227 2.45 -1.81 -13.33
CA LEU A 227 3.87 -2.08 -13.15
C LEU A 227 4.47 -2.90 -14.31
N ALA A 228 3.74 -3.86 -14.88
CA ALA A 228 4.18 -4.64 -16.04
C ALA A 228 4.49 -3.73 -17.25
N ASP A 229 3.62 -2.76 -17.51
CA ASP A 229 3.80 -1.72 -18.52
C ASP A 229 5.08 -0.90 -18.31
N ALA A 230 5.41 -0.60 -17.04
CA ALA A 230 6.63 0.11 -16.68
C ALA A 230 7.86 -0.78 -16.79
N ILE A 231 7.78 -2.03 -16.35
CA ILE A 231 8.86 -3.03 -16.46
C ILE A 231 9.27 -3.19 -17.92
N ALA A 232 8.31 -3.30 -18.84
CA ALA A 232 8.59 -3.42 -20.27
C ALA A 232 9.36 -2.21 -20.86
N ALA A 233 9.32 -1.06 -20.21
CA ALA A 233 10.05 0.14 -20.61
C ALA A 233 11.47 0.25 -19.99
N ASN A 234 11.90 -0.73 -19.18
CA ASN A 234 13.17 -0.73 -18.47
C ASN A 234 14.05 -1.94 -18.89
N PRO A 235 14.61 -1.97 -20.11
CA PRO A 235 15.31 -3.14 -20.67
C PRO A 235 16.63 -3.52 -19.96
N LYS A 236 17.11 -2.66 -19.05
CA LYS A 236 18.30 -2.90 -18.23
C LYS A 236 17.97 -3.59 -16.90
N LEU A 237 16.71 -3.90 -16.64
CA LEU A 237 16.27 -4.53 -15.40
C LEU A 237 16.94 -5.90 -15.23
N LYS A 238 17.55 -6.10 -14.05
CA LYS A 238 18.24 -7.32 -13.64
C LYS A 238 17.57 -7.97 -12.44
N HIS A 239 16.96 -7.18 -11.56
CA HIS A 239 16.29 -7.67 -10.37
C HIS A 239 14.88 -7.12 -10.30
N LEU A 240 13.92 -8.03 -10.19
CA LEU A 240 12.50 -7.72 -10.03
C LEU A 240 11.96 -8.47 -8.82
N ASN A 241 11.58 -7.72 -7.79
CA ASN A 241 10.96 -8.26 -6.59
C ASN A 241 9.63 -7.58 -6.30
N LEU A 242 8.54 -8.33 -6.43
CA LEU A 242 7.18 -7.90 -6.13
C LEU A 242 6.49 -8.84 -5.13
N ASN A 243 7.27 -9.61 -4.36
CA ASN A 243 6.80 -10.57 -3.35
C ASN A 243 5.71 -9.98 -2.45
N ASP A 244 4.74 -10.83 -2.07
CA ASP A 244 3.68 -10.49 -1.13
C ASP A 244 2.86 -9.26 -1.63
N ASN A 245 2.36 -9.43 -2.86
CA ASN A 245 1.38 -8.57 -3.53
C ASN A 245 0.44 -9.47 -4.33
N THR A 246 -0.83 -9.11 -4.49
CA THR A 246 -1.84 -10.01 -5.07
C THR A 246 -1.88 -9.94 -6.59
N PHE A 247 -1.09 -10.77 -7.27
CA PHE A 247 -1.07 -10.81 -8.74
C PHE A 247 -2.36 -11.35 -9.30
N THR A 248 -2.85 -12.48 -8.77
CA THR A 248 -3.79 -13.39 -9.45
C THR A 248 -3.23 -13.87 -10.80
N ALA A 249 -3.94 -14.77 -11.49
CA ALA A 249 -3.57 -15.16 -12.85
C ALA A 249 -3.52 -13.95 -13.80
N LYS A 250 -4.41 -12.97 -13.64
CA LYS A 250 -4.50 -11.76 -14.48
C LYS A 250 -3.23 -10.90 -14.39
N GLY A 251 -2.71 -10.67 -13.18
CA GLY A 251 -1.48 -9.91 -12.98
C GLY A 251 -0.25 -10.68 -13.48
N ALA A 252 -0.22 -12.00 -13.27
CA ALA A 252 0.86 -12.86 -13.76
C ALA A 252 0.93 -12.86 -15.30
N GLU A 253 -0.19 -12.94 -16.01
CA GLU A 253 -0.24 -12.81 -17.46
C GLU A 253 0.28 -11.45 -17.94
N ALA A 254 -0.05 -10.35 -17.25
CA ALA A 254 0.43 -9.03 -17.60
C ALA A 254 1.96 -8.95 -17.47
N ILE A 255 2.51 -9.52 -16.39
CA ILE A 255 3.97 -9.64 -16.19
C ILE A 255 4.60 -10.52 -17.28
N ALA A 256 4.01 -11.69 -17.58
CA ALA A 256 4.49 -12.58 -18.64
C ALA A 256 4.56 -11.86 -20.00
N LYS A 257 3.59 -11.01 -20.33
CA LYS A 257 3.63 -10.17 -21.55
C LYS A 257 4.76 -9.13 -21.55
N ALA A 258 5.19 -8.67 -20.38
CA ALA A 258 6.26 -7.67 -20.21
C ALA A 258 7.67 -8.29 -20.19
N LEU A 259 7.82 -9.49 -19.63
CA LEU A 259 9.09 -10.19 -19.42
C LEU A 259 9.98 -10.27 -20.68
N PRO A 260 9.47 -10.58 -21.89
CA PRO A 260 10.31 -10.61 -23.11
C PRO A 260 11.01 -9.28 -23.44
N LYS A 261 10.62 -8.15 -22.82
CA LYS A 261 11.26 -6.85 -23.02
C LYS A 261 12.44 -6.58 -22.08
N VAL A 262 12.65 -7.45 -21.08
CA VAL A 262 13.67 -7.30 -20.02
C VAL A 262 14.57 -8.52 -19.96
N GLU A 263 15.23 -8.86 -21.07
CA GLU A 263 15.97 -10.12 -21.26
C GLU A 263 17.12 -10.34 -20.25
N ASN A 264 17.62 -9.28 -19.61
CA ASN A 264 18.75 -9.31 -18.68
C ASN A 264 18.39 -9.62 -17.22
N LEU A 265 17.15 -10.07 -16.95
CA LEU A 265 16.76 -10.47 -15.59
C LEU A 265 17.65 -11.62 -15.07
N GLU A 266 18.23 -11.37 -13.90
CA GLU A 266 19.04 -12.30 -13.11
C GLU A 266 18.24 -12.81 -11.91
N VAL A 267 17.31 -12.01 -11.35
CA VAL A 267 16.49 -12.40 -10.20
C VAL A 267 15.03 -12.02 -10.42
N ILE A 268 14.14 -13.01 -10.27
CA ILE A 268 12.69 -12.84 -10.25
C ILE A 268 12.17 -13.37 -8.91
N ASN A 269 11.56 -12.48 -8.12
CA ASN A 269 10.90 -12.86 -6.88
C ASN A 269 9.44 -12.42 -6.88
N PHE A 270 8.56 -13.42 -7.01
CA PHE A 270 7.11 -13.29 -6.90
C PHE A 270 6.56 -14.29 -5.87
N GLY A 271 7.27 -14.52 -4.76
CA GLY A 271 6.72 -15.33 -3.67
C GLY A 271 5.46 -14.68 -3.07
N ASP A 272 4.56 -15.46 -2.53
CA ASP A 272 3.34 -15.00 -1.83
C ASP A 272 2.47 -14.08 -2.70
N CYS A 273 2.41 -14.33 -4.01
CA CYS A 273 1.76 -13.44 -4.96
C CYS A 273 0.38 -13.92 -5.44
N LEU A 274 -0.09 -15.10 -5.01
CA LEU A 274 -1.30 -15.74 -5.53
C LEU A 274 -1.29 -15.83 -7.06
N ILE A 275 -0.16 -16.21 -7.65
CA ILE A 275 -0.01 -16.32 -9.12
C ILE A 275 -0.95 -17.39 -9.70
N ARG A 276 -1.25 -18.44 -8.91
CA ARG A 276 -2.01 -19.63 -9.29
C ARG A 276 -1.38 -20.40 -10.46
N THR A 277 -1.89 -21.61 -10.71
CA THR A 277 -1.33 -22.51 -11.74
C THR A 277 -1.26 -21.88 -13.13
N GLU A 278 -2.32 -21.21 -13.60
CA GLU A 278 -2.34 -20.62 -14.95
C GLU A 278 -1.36 -19.44 -15.10
N GLY A 279 -1.20 -18.63 -14.05
CA GLY A 279 -0.19 -17.58 -14.03
C GLY A 279 1.23 -18.15 -14.07
N ALA A 280 1.48 -19.27 -13.37
CA ALA A 280 2.77 -19.95 -13.38
C ALA A 280 3.09 -20.52 -14.78
N LYS A 281 2.11 -21.12 -15.46
CA LYS A 281 2.25 -21.58 -16.85
C LYS A 281 2.61 -20.45 -17.81
N ALA A 282 1.93 -19.31 -17.70
CA ALA A 282 2.24 -18.13 -18.51
C ALA A 282 3.67 -17.63 -18.30
N ILE A 283 4.18 -17.68 -17.06
CA ILE A 283 5.58 -17.36 -16.77
C ILE A 283 6.52 -18.43 -17.37
N ALA A 284 6.20 -19.72 -17.22
CA ALA A 284 6.97 -20.83 -17.77
C ALA A 284 7.13 -20.73 -19.29
N ASP A 285 6.05 -20.41 -20.03
CA ASP A 285 6.06 -20.23 -21.49
C ASP A 285 7.11 -19.20 -21.94
N VAL A 286 7.20 -18.09 -21.21
CA VAL A 286 8.19 -17.05 -21.50
C VAL A 286 9.60 -17.52 -21.14
N LEU A 287 9.75 -18.16 -19.98
CA LEU A 287 11.05 -18.66 -19.51
C LEU A 287 11.63 -19.70 -20.45
N ARG A 288 10.84 -20.54 -21.12
CA ARG A 288 11.35 -21.49 -22.14
C ARG A 288 12.17 -20.82 -23.24
N THR A 289 11.86 -19.57 -23.58
CA THR A 289 12.48 -18.85 -24.71
C THR A 289 13.36 -17.66 -24.30
N SER A 290 13.28 -17.20 -23.05
CA SER A 290 13.90 -15.95 -22.58
C SER A 290 14.76 -16.13 -21.32
N HIS A 291 15.39 -15.05 -20.85
CA HIS A 291 16.08 -14.94 -19.54
C HIS A 291 17.16 -16.00 -19.28
N LYS A 292 18.08 -16.20 -20.22
CA LYS A 292 19.19 -17.17 -20.07
C LYS A 292 20.12 -16.89 -18.89
N ASN A 293 20.18 -15.64 -18.43
CA ASN A 293 21.02 -15.20 -17.31
C ASN A 293 20.30 -15.29 -15.94
N LEU A 294 19.12 -15.91 -15.89
CA LEU A 294 18.36 -16.05 -14.64
C LEU A 294 19.16 -16.91 -13.64
N LYS A 295 19.34 -16.37 -12.44
CA LYS A 295 20.03 -16.98 -11.31
C LYS A 295 19.07 -17.39 -10.20
N GLU A 296 18.04 -16.59 -9.95
CA GLU A 296 17.09 -16.88 -8.89
C GLU A 296 15.65 -16.73 -9.40
N LEU A 297 14.85 -17.78 -9.22
CA LEU A 297 13.41 -17.77 -9.42
C LEU A 297 12.71 -18.17 -8.11
N ILE A 298 11.93 -17.25 -7.56
CA ILE A 298 11.18 -17.45 -6.31
C ILE A 298 9.69 -17.31 -6.61
N LEU A 299 8.97 -18.43 -6.50
CA LEU A 299 7.53 -18.57 -6.69
C LEU A 299 6.89 -19.33 -5.51
N SER A 300 7.47 -19.26 -4.32
CA SER A 300 6.89 -19.85 -3.11
C SER A 300 5.51 -19.23 -2.78
N GLY A 301 4.59 -19.94 -2.13
CA GLY A 301 3.34 -19.33 -1.62
C GLY A 301 2.37 -18.86 -2.71
N ASN A 302 2.25 -19.56 -3.84
CA ASN A 302 1.51 -19.07 -5.02
C ASN A 302 0.30 -19.90 -5.45
N GLU A 303 -0.12 -20.90 -4.67
CA GLU A 303 -1.21 -21.83 -5.03
C GLU A 303 -0.95 -22.53 -6.38
N ILE A 304 0.31 -22.89 -6.65
CA ILE A 304 0.70 -23.60 -7.87
C ILE A 304 0.51 -25.10 -7.63
N ASN A 305 -0.23 -25.77 -8.51
CA ASN A 305 -0.39 -27.22 -8.44
C ASN A 305 0.78 -27.97 -9.10
N LYS A 306 0.78 -29.31 -9.00
CA LYS A 306 1.78 -30.21 -9.61
C LYS A 306 2.04 -29.90 -11.09
N THR A 307 0.99 -29.66 -11.89
CA THR A 307 1.14 -29.41 -13.33
C THR A 307 1.88 -28.10 -13.62
N GLY A 308 1.53 -27.01 -12.93
CA GLY A 308 2.21 -25.73 -13.10
C GLY A 308 3.66 -25.77 -12.62
N ALA A 309 3.96 -26.54 -11.58
CA ALA A 309 5.33 -26.73 -11.11
C ALA A 309 6.20 -27.47 -12.13
N ILE A 310 5.66 -28.52 -12.76
CA ILE A 310 6.33 -29.25 -13.84
C ILE A 310 6.63 -28.29 -15.01
N ASP A 311 5.65 -27.49 -15.44
CA ASP A 311 5.84 -26.50 -16.50
C ASP A 311 6.98 -25.51 -16.18
N ILE A 312 7.05 -25.04 -14.93
CA ILE A 312 8.14 -24.18 -14.46
C ILE A 312 9.47 -24.92 -14.53
N ILE A 313 9.57 -26.14 -14.02
CA ILE A 313 10.82 -26.91 -13.99
C ILE A 313 11.34 -27.18 -15.41
N GLU A 314 10.47 -27.60 -16.32
CA GLU A 314 10.82 -27.80 -17.74
C GLU A 314 11.29 -26.49 -18.39
N SER A 315 10.71 -25.34 -18.01
CA SER A 315 11.13 -24.05 -18.56
C SER A 315 12.57 -23.65 -18.19
N LEU A 316 13.13 -24.27 -17.14
CA LEU A 316 14.43 -23.95 -16.59
C LEU A 316 15.57 -24.79 -17.18
N GLU A 317 15.29 -25.80 -18.01
CA GLU A 317 16.32 -26.64 -18.66
C GLU A 317 17.42 -25.84 -19.37
N THR A 318 17.07 -24.66 -19.88
CA THR A 318 18.00 -23.78 -20.63
C THR A 318 18.69 -22.71 -19.78
N LYS A 319 18.56 -22.78 -18.45
CA LYS A 319 19.05 -21.76 -17.50
C LYS A 319 20.34 -22.21 -16.81
N GLU A 320 21.45 -22.12 -17.54
CA GLU A 320 22.78 -22.58 -17.09
C GLU A 320 23.31 -21.85 -15.84
N PHE A 321 22.81 -20.65 -15.54
CA PHE A 321 23.23 -19.84 -14.40
C PHE A 321 22.28 -19.91 -13.20
N LEU A 322 21.28 -20.80 -13.22
CA LEU A 322 20.30 -20.89 -12.15
C LEU A 322 20.98 -21.42 -10.87
N GLU A 323 20.94 -20.61 -9.82
CA GLU A 323 21.52 -20.87 -8.49
C GLU A 323 20.43 -21.15 -7.45
N LYS A 324 19.22 -20.62 -7.63
CA LYS A 324 18.10 -20.82 -6.71
C LYS A 324 16.75 -20.97 -7.44
N LEU A 325 16.02 -22.02 -7.10
CA LEU A 325 14.61 -22.22 -7.42
C LEU A 325 13.83 -22.43 -6.13
N ASP A 326 12.89 -21.54 -5.83
CA ASP A 326 12.06 -21.62 -4.63
C ASP A 326 10.59 -21.80 -5.03
N LEU A 327 10.06 -22.98 -4.73
CA LEU A 327 8.69 -23.40 -5.01
C LEU A 327 7.95 -23.79 -3.71
N ASP A 328 8.49 -23.46 -2.54
CA ASP A 328 7.93 -23.87 -1.26
C ASP A 328 6.50 -23.34 -1.03
N ALA A 329 5.74 -23.95 -0.12
CA ALA A 329 4.38 -23.52 0.23
C ALA A 329 3.44 -23.37 -0.99
N ASN A 330 3.36 -24.40 -1.82
CA ASN A 330 2.46 -24.49 -2.98
C ASN A 330 1.67 -25.82 -2.93
N ASN A 331 0.67 -25.97 -3.79
CA ASN A 331 -0.36 -26.99 -3.67
C ASN A 331 -0.01 -28.25 -4.48
N PHE A 332 1.14 -28.86 -4.18
CA PHE A 332 1.64 -30.03 -4.93
C PHE A 332 1.07 -31.37 -4.48
N GLY A 333 0.68 -31.48 -3.20
CA GLY A 333 0.48 -32.77 -2.53
C GLY A 333 1.79 -33.54 -2.30
N GLU A 334 1.75 -34.61 -1.50
CA GLU A 334 2.94 -35.43 -1.21
C GLU A 334 3.52 -36.06 -2.49
N GLU A 335 2.68 -36.67 -3.32
CA GLU A 335 3.08 -37.28 -4.60
C GLU A 335 3.70 -36.24 -5.55
N GLY A 336 3.09 -35.05 -5.65
CA GLY A 336 3.64 -33.98 -6.48
C GLY A 336 4.99 -33.47 -6.00
N CYS A 337 5.22 -33.43 -4.68
CA CYS A 337 6.53 -33.09 -4.12
C CYS A 337 7.59 -34.13 -4.48
N GLU A 338 7.26 -35.42 -4.46
CA GLU A 338 8.17 -36.49 -4.87
C GLU A 338 8.51 -36.42 -6.36
N ASP A 339 7.51 -36.18 -7.21
CA ASP A 339 7.69 -36.04 -8.64
C ASP A 339 8.55 -34.82 -9.01
N ILE A 340 8.30 -33.68 -8.36
CA ILE A 340 9.10 -32.47 -8.54
C ILE A 340 10.56 -32.74 -8.14
N LYS A 341 10.80 -33.40 -7.00
CA LYS A 341 12.16 -33.76 -6.56
C LYS A 341 12.83 -34.67 -7.58
N CYS A 342 12.14 -35.72 -8.05
CA CYS A 342 12.68 -36.63 -9.06
C CYS A 342 13.01 -35.91 -10.37
N MET A 343 12.15 -34.99 -10.81
CA MET A 343 12.35 -34.22 -12.04
C MET A 343 13.54 -33.28 -11.92
N VAL A 344 13.64 -32.51 -10.84
CA VAL A 344 14.76 -31.62 -10.53
C VAL A 344 16.08 -32.39 -10.45
N GLU A 345 16.07 -33.59 -9.85
CA GLU A 345 17.24 -34.49 -9.82
C GLU A 345 17.64 -34.95 -11.23
N SER A 346 16.65 -35.32 -12.06
CA SER A 346 16.91 -35.76 -13.44
C SER A 346 17.51 -34.67 -14.33
N LEU A 347 17.16 -33.42 -14.06
CA LEU A 347 17.66 -32.24 -14.77
C LEU A 347 18.97 -31.68 -14.18
N GLY A 348 19.47 -32.25 -13.08
CA GLY A 348 20.72 -31.80 -12.45
C GLY A 348 20.58 -30.55 -11.58
N PHE A 349 19.35 -30.16 -11.21
CA PHE A 349 19.04 -28.97 -10.40
C PHE A 349 18.91 -29.26 -8.89
N LYS A 350 19.37 -30.44 -8.42
CA LYS A 350 19.16 -30.89 -7.03
C LYS A 350 19.64 -29.88 -5.97
N ASP A 351 20.78 -29.22 -6.21
CA ASP A 351 21.38 -28.27 -5.27
C ASP A 351 20.77 -26.85 -5.38
N VAL A 352 19.90 -26.63 -6.37
CA VAL A 352 19.27 -25.34 -6.71
C VAL A 352 17.88 -25.22 -6.09
N LEU A 353 17.18 -26.34 -5.89
CA LEU A 353 15.83 -26.37 -5.33
C LEU A 353 15.85 -26.07 -3.82
N GLY A 354 15.02 -25.12 -3.40
CA GLY A 354 14.73 -24.82 -2.00
C GLY A 354 14.00 -25.94 -1.27
N SER A 355 13.63 -25.70 -0.02
CA SER A 355 12.78 -26.65 0.70
C SER A 355 11.44 -26.80 -0.01
N LEU A 356 10.89 -28.01 0.01
CA LEU A 356 9.49 -28.27 -0.33
C LEU A 356 8.83 -28.81 0.93
N SER A 357 8.25 -27.91 1.72
CA SER A 357 7.27 -28.29 2.73
C SER A 357 5.99 -28.67 2.00
N GLY A 358 5.50 -29.89 2.27
CA GLY A 358 4.17 -30.28 1.82
C GLY A 358 3.16 -29.46 2.61
N ASP A 359 2.32 -28.72 1.91
CA ASP A 359 1.07 -28.24 2.48
C ASP A 359 0.18 -29.48 2.67
N GLU A 360 -0.26 -29.76 3.90
CA GLU A 360 -1.27 -30.78 4.18
C GLU A 360 -2.63 -30.26 3.69
N GLY A 361 -2.76 -30.08 2.37
CA GLY A 361 -4.04 -29.86 1.71
C GLY A 361 -4.83 -31.16 1.75
N SER A 362 -6.00 -31.13 2.39
CA SER A 362 -6.90 -32.26 2.54
C SER A 362 -7.23 -32.92 1.19
N ASP A 363 -7.03 -34.22 1.11
CA ASP A 363 -7.53 -35.10 0.06
C ASP A 363 -9.06 -35.03 0.00
N ASP A 364 -9.61 -34.14 -0.82
CA ASP A 364 -10.97 -34.28 -1.32
C ASP A 364 -10.88 -34.53 -2.84
N GLU A 365 -10.70 -35.81 -3.18
CA GLU A 365 -11.11 -36.35 -4.47
C GLU A 365 -12.62 -36.17 -4.61
N ASP A 366 -13.06 -35.28 -5.48
CA ASP A 366 -14.27 -35.47 -6.26
C ASP A 366 -14.19 -34.61 -7.52
N GLY A 367 -13.94 -35.26 -8.66
CA GLY A 367 -14.08 -34.65 -9.96
C GLY A 367 -15.53 -34.77 -10.42
N GLU A 368 -16.18 -33.64 -10.66
CA GLU A 368 -17.24 -33.54 -11.66
C GLU A 368 -17.08 -32.23 -12.45
N ASP A 369 -17.12 -32.36 -13.78
CA ASP A 369 -17.23 -31.28 -14.74
C ASP A 369 -18.45 -30.40 -14.42
N GLU A 370 -18.26 -29.10 -14.15
CA GLU A 370 -19.32 -28.12 -14.37
C GLU A 370 -18.80 -26.91 -15.16
N ASN A 371 -19.64 -26.54 -16.13
CA ASN A 371 -19.36 -25.58 -17.19
C ASN A 371 -19.12 -24.17 -16.65
N GLU A 372 -18.18 -23.48 -17.30
CA GLU A 372 -17.94 -22.04 -17.18
C GLU A 372 -19.22 -21.24 -17.48
N GLU A 373 -19.87 -20.71 -16.44
CA GLU A 373 -20.58 -19.44 -16.50
C GLU A 373 -19.93 -18.51 -15.46
N ASP A 374 -19.23 -17.48 -15.95
CA ASP A 374 -18.57 -16.44 -15.17
C ASP A 374 -19.58 -15.73 -14.24
N GLU A 375 -19.68 -16.18 -13.00
CA GLU A 375 -20.22 -15.38 -11.90
C GLU A 375 -19.08 -14.58 -11.24
N GLU A 376 -19.27 -13.25 -11.17
CA GLU A 376 -18.35 -12.32 -10.53
C GLU A 376 -18.32 -12.58 -9.01
N GLU A 377 -17.31 -13.32 -8.53
CA GLU A 377 -17.07 -13.44 -7.10
C GLU A 377 -16.57 -12.13 -6.49
N GLU A 378 -17.34 -11.62 -5.52
CA GLU A 378 -16.93 -10.57 -4.59
C GLU A 378 -15.78 -11.04 -3.69
N PRO A 379 -14.81 -10.18 -3.34
CA PRO A 379 -13.72 -10.58 -2.45
C PRO A 379 -14.22 -10.71 -1.01
N GLU A 380 -14.13 -11.92 -0.46
CA GLU A 380 -14.27 -12.16 0.98
C GLU A 380 -13.14 -11.48 1.75
N GLU A 381 -13.53 -10.76 2.79
CA GLU A 381 -12.67 -10.23 3.84
C GLU A 381 -12.46 -11.37 4.84
N ASP A 382 -11.21 -11.80 5.06
CA ASP A 382 -10.90 -12.49 6.30
C ASP A 382 -9.72 -11.84 7.03
N GLU A 383 -10.01 -11.65 8.32
CA GLU A 383 -9.24 -10.97 9.33
C GLU A 383 -8.02 -11.79 9.77
N GLU A 384 -7.07 -11.07 10.38
CA GLU A 384 -5.95 -11.66 11.08
C GLU A 384 -6.39 -12.60 12.22
N GLY A 385 -5.77 -13.78 12.24
CA GLY A 385 -4.89 -14.13 13.34
C GLY A 385 -4.97 -15.59 13.77
N ASP A 386 -3.82 -16.20 14.10
CA ASP A 386 -3.72 -16.73 15.45
C ASP A 386 -2.29 -16.89 15.96
N ILE A 387 -2.15 -16.67 17.26
CA ILE A 387 -1.05 -17.20 18.06
C ILE A 387 -1.53 -18.54 18.59
N SER A 388 -0.97 -19.61 18.01
CA SER A 388 -1.09 -20.98 18.50
C SER A 388 -0.83 -21.10 20.02
N THR A 389 -1.63 -21.90 20.73
CA THR A 389 -1.16 -23.21 21.24
C THR A 389 -2.24 -24.01 21.97
N ASP A 390 -2.24 -25.30 21.66
CA ASP A 390 -3.09 -26.34 22.19
C ASP A 390 -2.68 -26.82 23.61
N VAL A 391 -3.61 -27.50 24.26
CA VAL A 391 -3.65 -27.84 25.70
C VAL A 391 -2.62 -28.88 26.14
N LYS A 392 -1.70 -28.48 27.03
CA LYS A 392 -1.25 -29.25 28.22
C LYS A 392 -0.21 -28.45 29.03
N LEU A 393 -0.64 -27.71 30.06
CA LEU A 393 0.04 -27.50 31.35
C LEU A 393 -0.70 -26.45 32.20
N GLN A 394 -1.02 -26.81 33.44
CA GLN A 394 -1.68 -25.96 34.43
C GLN A 394 -0.79 -24.75 34.82
N VAL A 395 -1.40 -23.60 35.16
CA VAL A 395 -1.30 -22.90 36.47
C VAL A 395 -1.73 -21.41 36.41
N LYS A 396 -2.76 -21.08 37.20
CA LYS A 396 -3.12 -19.82 37.92
C LYS A 396 -3.22 -18.47 37.18
N GLY A 397 -4.46 -18.15 36.79
CA GLY A 397 -5.28 -17.04 37.30
C GLY A 397 -4.73 -15.60 37.37
N THR A 398 -5.25 -14.73 36.50
CA THR A 398 -5.62 -13.34 36.86
C THR A 398 -6.72 -12.85 35.92
N ALA A 399 -7.77 -12.25 36.50
CA ALA A 399 -8.95 -11.76 35.79
C ALA A 399 -8.61 -10.58 34.84
N ILE A 400 -9.10 -10.61 33.61
CA ILE A 400 -9.06 -9.48 32.68
C ILE A 400 -10.33 -8.62 32.91
N THR A 401 -10.10 -7.36 33.25
CA THR A 401 -11.12 -6.29 33.26
C THR A 401 -11.20 -5.64 31.87
N PRO A 402 -12.33 -5.00 31.51
CA PRO A 402 -12.72 -4.74 30.11
C PRO A 402 -11.88 -3.65 29.42
N SER A 403 -11.75 -3.79 28.09
CA SER A 403 -11.16 -2.79 27.20
C SER A 403 -11.90 -1.45 27.31
N LYS A 404 -11.20 -0.33 27.06
CA LYS A 404 -11.79 1.02 27.14
C LYS A 404 -13.00 1.13 26.20
N PRO A 405 -14.11 1.77 26.63
CA PRO A 405 -15.27 2.00 25.77
C PRO A 405 -14.90 2.92 24.60
N ILE A 406 -15.30 2.55 23.38
CA ILE A 406 -15.10 3.35 22.17
C ILE A 406 -15.97 4.60 22.23
N THR A 407 -15.38 5.76 21.97
CA THR A 407 -16.11 7.03 21.94
C THR A 407 -16.66 7.34 20.54
N ALA A 408 -17.69 8.19 20.46
CA ALA A 408 -18.19 8.70 19.18
C ALA A 408 -17.08 9.35 18.33
N LYS A 409 -16.13 10.01 18.97
CA LYS A 409 -14.95 10.60 18.31
C LYS A 409 -14.04 9.56 17.66
N ASP A 410 -13.82 8.42 18.33
CA ASP A 410 -13.01 7.32 17.81
C ASP A 410 -13.67 6.64 16.62
N PHE A 411 -15.00 6.50 16.66
CA PHE A 411 -15.79 6.04 15.52
C PHE A 411 -15.71 7.02 14.34
N LEU A 412 -15.95 8.32 14.57
CA LEU A 412 -15.98 9.33 13.50
C LEU A 412 -14.62 9.56 12.81
N ALA A 413 -13.53 9.26 13.51
CA ALA A 413 -12.18 9.31 12.97
C ALA A 413 -11.89 8.13 12.02
N PHE A 414 -12.37 6.94 12.35
CA PHE A 414 -12.16 5.71 11.57
C PHE A 414 -13.39 4.79 11.67
N PRO A 415 -14.47 5.06 10.91
CA PRO A 415 -15.71 4.29 10.98
C PRO A 415 -15.49 2.83 10.56
N SER A 416 -16.04 1.88 11.33
CA SER A 416 -16.09 0.46 10.97
C SER A 416 -17.34 -0.21 11.58
N PRO A 417 -17.80 -1.36 11.06
CA PRO A 417 -18.96 -2.08 11.62
C PRO A 417 -18.78 -2.40 13.11
N THR A 418 -17.63 -2.94 13.48
CA THR A 418 -17.28 -3.32 14.87
C THR A 418 -17.37 -2.12 15.82
N LYS A 419 -16.88 -0.95 15.39
CA LYS A 419 -16.92 0.26 16.21
C LYS A 419 -18.32 0.82 16.33
N LEU A 420 -19.14 0.70 15.28
CA LEU A 420 -20.53 1.12 15.30
C LEU A 420 -21.32 0.35 16.38
N LEU A 421 -21.11 -0.96 16.45
CA LEU A 421 -21.72 -1.83 17.46
C LEU A 421 -21.24 -1.49 18.88
N GLN A 422 -19.95 -1.15 19.04
CA GLN A 422 -19.35 -0.79 20.32
C GLN A 422 -19.75 0.59 20.88
N LEU A 423 -20.42 1.45 20.09
CA LEU A 423 -20.98 2.71 20.60
C LEU A 423 -22.12 2.51 21.61
N GLY A 424 -22.68 1.29 21.69
CA GLY A 424 -23.74 0.95 22.64
C GLY A 424 -25.04 1.74 22.46
N ASN A 425 -25.92 1.69 23.47
CA ASN A 425 -27.25 2.28 23.39
C ASN A 425 -27.26 3.82 23.41
N SER A 426 -26.21 4.45 23.94
CA SER A 426 -26.02 5.91 23.98
C SER A 426 -25.26 6.46 22.75
N GLY A 427 -24.98 5.64 21.74
CA GLY A 427 -24.20 6.03 20.57
C GLY A 427 -24.76 7.22 19.82
N ALA A 428 -26.09 7.30 19.67
CA ALA A 428 -26.74 8.43 18.99
C ALA A 428 -26.59 9.74 19.76
N ASP A 429 -26.80 9.72 21.08
CA ASP A 429 -26.67 10.91 21.92
C ASP A 429 -25.21 11.40 21.93
N SER A 430 -24.25 10.47 21.89
CA SER A 430 -22.84 10.78 21.79
C SER A 430 -22.47 11.41 20.43
N LEU A 431 -23.01 10.89 19.32
CA LEU A 431 -22.84 11.49 17.99
C LEU A 431 -23.50 12.88 17.88
N LEU A 432 -24.68 13.05 18.48
CA LEU A 432 -25.35 14.35 18.56
C LEU A 432 -24.57 15.34 19.43
N GLN A 433 -23.94 14.87 20.50
CA GLN A 433 -23.07 15.69 21.35
C GLN A 433 -21.82 16.16 20.59
N GLU A 434 -21.20 15.29 19.79
CA GLU A 434 -20.08 15.65 18.91
C GLU A 434 -20.49 16.67 17.84
N LEU A 435 -21.73 16.61 17.35
CA LEU A 435 -22.26 17.63 16.44
C LEU A 435 -22.50 18.97 17.14
N GLY A 436 -22.88 18.98 18.41
CA GLY A 436 -23.10 20.20 19.19
C GLY A 436 -24.06 21.18 18.51
N THR A 437 -23.61 22.42 18.28
CA THR A 437 -24.41 23.44 17.56
C THR A 437 -24.68 23.09 16.10
N ASN A 438 -23.85 22.23 15.50
CA ASN A 438 -23.93 21.84 14.10
C ASN A 438 -25.01 20.78 13.86
N ALA A 439 -25.65 20.26 14.90
CA ALA A 439 -26.77 19.32 14.78
C ALA A 439 -28.02 19.93 14.09
N LYS A 440 -28.02 21.25 13.86
CA LYS A 440 -29.02 22.01 13.10
C LYS A 440 -28.65 22.22 11.63
N GLU A 441 -27.42 21.89 11.24
CA GLU A 441 -26.91 22.11 9.89
C GLU A 441 -27.11 20.85 9.05
N ALA A 442 -27.90 20.97 7.99
CA ALA A 442 -28.22 19.84 7.11
C ALA A 442 -26.97 19.17 6.52
N ASP A 443 -25.93 19.95 6.18
CA ASP A 443 -24.68 19.43 5.61
C ASP A 443 -23.91 18.58 6.63
N LYS A 444 -23.83 19.02 7.89
CA LYS A 444 -23.13 18.28 8.95
C LYS A 444 -23.87 17.04 9.40
N VAL A 445 -25.19 17.10 9.41
CA VAL A 445 -26.02 15.90 9.65
C VAL A 445 -25.89 14.91 8.50
N ALA A 446 -25.83 15.35 7.25
CA ALA A 446 -25.61 14.47 6.09
C ALA A 446 -24.21 13.83 6.08
N GLU A 447 -23.15 14.57 6.44
CA GLU A 447 -21.80 14.02 6.63
C GLU A 447 -21.80 12.92 7.70
N MET A 448 -22.48 13.15 8.83
CA MET A 448 -22.60 12.18 9.91
C MET A 448 -23.39 10.93 9.49
N PHE A 449 -24.54 11.14 8.85
CA PHE A 449 -25.37 10.07 8.29
C PHE A 449 -24.56 9.20 7.33
N THR A 450 -23.75 9.82 6.47
CA THR A 450 -22.91 9.11 5.52
C THR A 450 -21.89 8.24 6.25
N LYS A 451 -21.17 8.78 7.25
CA LYS A 451 -20.19 8.01 8.04
C LYS A 451 -20.80 6.83 8.80
N VAL A 452 -22.02 6.98 9.31
CA VAL A 452 -22.75 5.93 10.03
C VAL A 452 -23.24 4.84 9.08
N SER A 453 -23.60 5.19 7.86
CA SER A 453 -24.29 4.28 6.95
C SER A 453 -23.37 3.57 5.95
N VAL A 454 -22.22 4.15 5.59
CA VAL A 454 -21.26 3.54 4.66
C VAL A 454 -20.54 2.31 5.22
N VAL A 455 -20.57 2.12 6.54
CA VAL A 455 -19.97 0.95 7.23
C VAL A 455 -20.89 -0.27 7.25
N VAL A 456 -22.03 -0.23 6.55
CA VAL A 456 -23.03 -1.29 6.56
C VAL A 456 -22.92 -2.15 5.30
N SER A 457 -22.96 -3.48 5.46
CA SER A 457 -23.12 -4.43 4.35
C SER A 457 -24.55 -4.98 4.26
N LYS A 458 -24.85 -5.82 3.23
CA LYS A 458 -26.22 -6.32 2.97
C LYS A 458 -26.77 -7.14 4.16
N GLU A 459 -25.92 -7.88 4.87
CA GLU A 459 -26.26 -8.85 5.93
C GLU A 459 -25.46 -8.63 7.23
N ASP A 460 -25.61 -7.45 7.85
CA ASP A 460 -24.81 -7.07 9.03
C ASP A 460 -25.69 -6.67 10.23
N GLU A 461 -25.34 -7.13 11.44
CA GLU A 461 -25.90 -6.63 12.72
C GLU A 461 -25.72 -5.11 12.85
N ALA A 462 -24.67 -4.55 12.24
CA ALA A 462 -24.40 -3.12 12.18
C ALA A 462 -25.50 -2.34 11.43
N LYS A 463 -26.24 -2.97 10.51
CA LYS A 463 -27.32 -2.33 9.74
C LYS A 463 -28.45 -1.83 10.64
N ALA A 464 -28.92 -2.66 11.55
CA ALA A 464 -30.00 -2.28 12.47
C ALA A 464 -29.57 -1.10 13.34
N LYS A 465 -28.30 -1.11 13.78
CA LYS A 465 -27.73 -0.02 14.57
C LYS A 465 -27.57 1.26 13.75
N ALA A 466 -27.08 1.17 12.53
CA ALA A 466 -26.94 2.30 11.62
C ALA A 466 -28.30 2.96 11.34
N CYS A 467 -29.36 2.16 11.12
CA CYS A 467 -30.72 2.66 10.95
C CYS A 467 -31.23 3.40 12.19
N GLU A 468 -31.04 2.84 13.39
CA GLU A 468 -31.43 3.48 14.65
C GLU A 468 -30.72 4.84 14.84
N LEU A 469 -29.42 4.89 14.57
CA LEU A 469 -28.61 6.11 14.70
C LEU A 469 -29.01 7.15 13.63
N ALA A 470 -29.21 6.71 12.39
CA ALA A 470 -29.66 7.57 11.29
C ALA A 470 -31.04 8.20 11.59
N ASP A 471 -31.98 7.41 12.12
CA ASP A 471 -33.28 7.92 12.54
C ASP A 471 -33.16 9.01 13.60
N LYS A 472 -32.36 8.79 14.65
CA LYS A 472 -32.16 9.79 15.70
C LYS A 472 -31.50 11.07 15.18
N LEU A 473 -30.51 10.96 14.28
CA LEU A 473 -29.84 12.11 13.66
C LEU A 473 -30.82 12.95 12.82
N LEU A 474 -31.58 12.30 11.94
CA LEU A 474 -32.51 12.98 11.03
C LEU A 474 -33.74 13.52 11.75
N GLN A 475 -34.30 12.77 12.70
CA GLN A 475 -35.41 13.26 13.54
C GLN A 475 -34.98 14.47 14.37
N ASN A 476 -33.78 14.45 14.94
CA ASN A 476 -33.28 15.61 15.68
C ASN A 476 -33.21 16.86 14.81
N LEU A 477 -32.73 16.74 13.56
CA LEU A 477 -32.71 17.85 12.61
C LEU A 477 -34.13 18.31 12.23
N LEU A 478 -34.99 17.38 11.82
CA LEU A 478 -36.31 17.68 11.26
C LEU A 478 -37.32 18.14 12.30
N ASN A 479 -37.17 17.72 13.56
CA ASN A 479 -37.98 18.23 14.67
C ASN A 479 -37.62 19.68 15.01
N GLN A 480 -36.37 20.10 14.75
CA GLN A 480 -35.91 21.46 15.01
C GLN A 480 -36.21 22.41 13.83
N ASP A 481 -36.09 21.91 12.60
CA ASP A 481 -36.48 22.61 11.38
C ASP A 481 -37.22 21.66 10.42
N PRO A 482 -38.56 21.67 10.43
CA PRO A 482 -39.36 20.85 9.51
C PRO A 482 -39.10 21.14 8.03
N ASN A 483 -38.55 22.32 7.70
CA ASN A 483 -38.20 22.70 6.32
C ASN A 483 -36.79 22.24 5.91
N ALA A 484 -36.00 21.66 6.84
CA ALA A 484 -34.66 21.16 6.54
C ALA A 484 -34.65 19.92 5.65
N GLY A 485 -35.80 19.26 5.43
CA GLY A 485 -35.94 18.05 4.61
C GLY A 485 -35.31 18.16 3.21
N VAL A 486 -35.55 19.28 2.52
CA VAL A 486 -34.97 19.52 1.19
C VAL A 486 -33.45 19.69 1.26
N LYS A 487 -32.97 20.43 2.27
CA LYS A 487 -31.54 20.70 2.45
C LYS A 487 -30.78 19.42 2.78
N VAL A 488 -31.30 18.60 3.70
CA VAL A 488 -30.65 17.35 4.10
C VAL A 488 -30.69 16.30 2.99
N ALA A 489 -31.76 16.24 2.19
CA ALA A 489 -31.80 15.39 0.99
C ALA A 489 -30.72 15.77 -0.02
N ASN A 490 -30.59 17.06 -0.35
CA ASN A 490 -29.52 17.53 -1.24
C ASN A 490 -28.13 17.24 -0.67
N ALA A 491 -27.93 17.51 0.62
CA ALA A 491 -26.66 17.28 1.29
C ALA A 491 -26.28 15.78 1.31
N ILE A 492 -27.23 14.87 1.55
CA ILE A 492 -27.00 13.43 1.46
C ILE A 492 -26.60 13.06 0.03
N LEU A 493 -27.32 13.54 -0.99
CA LEU A 493 -26.96 13.27 -2.39
C LEU A 493 -25.56 13.78 -2.74
N VAL A 494 -25.16 14.93 -2.22
CA VAL A 494 -23.78 15.44 -2.36
C VAL A 494 -22.78 14.55 -1.64
N CYS A 495 -23.07 14.14 -0.40
CA CYS A 495 -22.19 13.30 0.41
C CYS A 495 -21.96 11.92 -0.22
N LEU A 496 -22.96 11.39 -0.93
CA LEU A 496 -22.90 10.13 -1.68
C LEU A 496 -22.38 10.29 -3.11
N GLY A 497 -22.08 11.52 -3.56
CA GLY A 497 -21.55 11.79 -4.89
C GLY A 497 -22.58 11.71 -6.02
N LEU A 498 -23.87 11.66 -5.70
CA LEU A 498 -24.99 11.62 -6.66
C LEU A 498 -25.43 13.02 -7.11
N LEU A 499 -25.02 14.06 -6.38
CA LEU A 499 -25.22 15.46 -6.71
C LEU A 499 -23.89 16.21 -6.57
N LYS A 500 -23.63 17.16 -7.48
CA LYS A 500 -22.40 17.96 -7.44
C LYS A 500 -22.49 19.00 -6.33
N GLY A 501 -21.59 18.90 -5.34
CA GLY A 501 -21.45 19.90 -4.28
C GLY A 501 -20.65 21.14 -4.70
N GLU A 502 -20.78 22.21 -3.92
CA GLU A 502 -19.99 23.45 -4.09
C GLU A 502 -18.56 23.30 -3.58
N ASP A 503 -18.35 22.44 -2.57
CA ASP A 503 -17.03 22.14 -2.01
C ASP A 503 -16.28 21.11 -2.87
N LYS A 504 -15.32 21.59 -3.66
CA LYS A 504 -14.47 20.74 -4.52
C LYS A 504 -13.49 19.85 -3.73
N LYS A 505 -13.38 20.00 -2.40
CA LYS A 505 -12.47 19.23 -1.56
C LYS A 505 -13.12 17.98 -0.96
N TYR A 506 -14.45 17.94 -0.85
CA TYR A 506 -15.17 16.77 -0.34
C TYR A 506 -15.11 15.63 -1.36
N LYS A 507 -14.63 14.45 -0.93
CA LYS A 507 -14.59 13.23 -1.75
C LYS A 507 -15.67 12.27 -1.25
N PRO A 508 -16.67 11.92 -2.08
CA PRO A 508 -17.66 10.91 -1.74
C PRO A 508 -17.02 9.54 -1.45
N PRO A 509 -17.66 8.70 -0.62
CA PRO A 509 -17.24 7.32 -0.39
C PRO A 509 -17.17 6.50 -1.69
N ALA A 510 -16.23 5.56 -1.77
CA ALA A 510 -16.06 4.70 -2.94
C ALA A 510 -17.17 3.64 -3.09
N LYS A 511 -17.67 3.11 -1.95
CA LYS A 511 -18.85 2.24 -1.85
C LYS A 511 -19.96 3.00 -1.12
N ILE A 512 -21.19 2.96 -1.65
CA ILE A 512 -22.36 3.65 -1.06
C ILE A 512 -23.52 2.69 -0.79
N ASP A 513 -23.32 1.39 -0.93
CA ASP A 513 -24.27 0.30 -0.75
C ASP A 513 -24.99 0.40 0.59
N GLY A 514 -24.21 0.40 1.68
CA GLY A 514 -24.71 0.59 3.04
C GLY A 514 -25.48 1.89 3.22
N ALA A 515 -25.01 2.97 2.60
CA ALA A 515 -25.70 4.25 2.64
C ALA A 515 -27.05 4.21 1.94
N LEU A 516 -27.18 3.52 0.79
CA LEU A 516 -28.47 3.35 0.11
C LEU A 516 -29.41 2.40 0.88
N LEU A 517 -28.87 1.38 1.56
CA LEU A 517 -29.66 0.49 2.42
C LEU A 517 -30.25 1.24 3.63
N VAL A 518 -29.46 2.07 4.29
CA VAL A 518 -29.94 2.93 5.39
C VAL A 518 -30.87 4.02 4.84
N LEU A 519 -30.59 4.54 3.63
CA LEU A 519 -31.48 5.50 2.96
C LEU A 519 -32.86 4.89 2.68
N ASP A 520 -32.93 3.63 2.21
CA ASP A 520 -34.19 2.89 2.02
C ASP A 520 -34.99 2.75 3.31
N HIS A 521 -34.31 2.59 4.46
CA HIS A 521 -34.96 2.56 5.77
C HIS A 521 -35.54 3.93 6.15
N VAL A 522 -34.74 5.00 6.10
CA VAL A 522 -35.17 6.33 6.59
C VAL A 522 -36.27 6.94 5.73
N VAL A 523 -36.30 6.68 4.42
CA VAL A 523 -37.36 7.21 3.54
C VAL A 523 -38.73 6.59 3.83
N ARG A 524 -38.78 5.37 4.40
CA ARG A 524 -40.04 4.72 4.84
C ARG A 524 -40.61 5.35 6.10
N GLN A 525 -39.80 6.09 6.85
CA GLN A 525 -40.20 6.63 8.14
C GLN A 525 -41.16 7.81 7.98
N SER A 526 -42.13 7.91 8.89
CA SER A 526 -43.17 8.94 8.87
C SER A 526 -42.62 10.36 9.04
N TYR A 527 -41.47 10.51 9.69
CA TYR A 527 -40.82 11.81 9.90
C TYR A 527 -40.15 12.34 8.62
N PHE A 528 -39.85 11.49 7.64
CA PHE A 528 -39.11 11.90 6.45
C PHE A 528 -40.03 12.63 5.46
N PRO A 529 -39.76 13.88 5.06
CA PRO A 529 -40.71 14.67 4.28
C PRO A 529 -40.89 14.15 2.84
N LYS A 530 -42.11 14.21 2.31
CA LYS A 530 -42.41 13.79 0.93
C LYS A 530 -41.52 14.48 -0.11
N LEU A 531 -41.36 15.79 -0.01
CA LEU A 531 -40.53 16.56 -0.94
C LEU A 531 -39.05 16.13 -0.93
N ALA A 532 -38.55 15.63 0.20
CA ALA A 532 -37.21 15.07 0.30
C ALA A 532 -37.10 13.73 -0.45
N ARG A 533 -38.15 12.90 -0.39
CA ARG A 533 -38.24 11.64 -1.18
C ARG A 533 -38.24 11.93 -2.67
N ASP A 534 -39.07 12.88 -3.12
CA ASP A 534 -39.17 13.27 -4.53
C ASP A 534 -37.80 13.69 -5.10
N ILE A 535 -37.02 14.45 -4.32
CA ILE A 535 -35.66 14.87 -4.72
C ILE A 535 -34.73 13.66 -4.85
N ILE A 536 -34.67 12.79 -3.83
CA ILE A 536 -33.82 11.60 -3.87
C ILE A 536 -34.19 10.72 -5.07
N GLN A 537 -35.49 10.52 -5.31
CA GLN A 537 -36.00 9.76 -6.44
C GLN A 537 -35.52 10.31 -7.79
N ILE A 538 -35.55 11.62 -8.00
CA ILE A 538 -35.08 12.26 -9.24
C ILE A 538 -33.60 11.96 -9.52
N PHE A 539 -32.76 11.92 -8.48
CA PHE A 539 -31.33 11.70 -8.66
C PHE A 539 -30.97 10.21 -8.72
N VAL A 540 -31.61 9.36 -7.92
CA VAL A 540 -31.38 7.90 -7.94
C VAL A 540 -31.91 7.25 -9.22
N SER A 541 -32.93 7.83 -9.87
CA SER A 541 -33.45 7.34 -11.15
C SER A 541 -32.58 7.66 -12.36
N LYS A 542 -31.63 8.60 -12.25
CA LYS A 542 -30.74 8.99 -13.38
C LYS A 542 -29.58 8.01 -13.55
N PRO A 543 -29.13 7.73 -14.77
CA PRO A 543 -27.89 6.97 -15.01
C PRO A 543 -26.73 7.61 -14.24
N HIS A 544 -25.99 6.80 -13.48
CA HIS A 544 -24.89 7.28 -12.65
C HIS A 544 -23.87 6.16 -12.44
N PRO A 545 -22.58 6.34 -12.74
CA PRO A 545 -21.58 5.27 -12.71
C PRO A 545 -21.51 4.50 -11.39
N THR A 546 -21.75 5.17 -10.26
CA THR A 546 -21.78 4.52 -8.94
C THR A 546 -23.05 3.70 -8.72
N LEU A 547 -24.21 4.18 -9.21
CA LEU A 547 -25.49 3.48 -9.04
C LEU A 547 -25.65 2.32 -10.03
N ASP A 548 -25.03 2.43 -11.20
CA ASP A 548 -25.07 1.41 -12.25
C ASP A 548 -24.30 0.14 -11.84
N LYS A 549 -23.37 0.26 -10.88
CA LYS A 549 -22.65 -0.88 -10.26
C LYS A 549 -23.45 -1.64 -9.21
N ILE A 550 -24.55 -1.08 -8.70
CA ILE A 550 -25.33 -1.63 -7.58
C ILE A 550 -26.83 -1.67 -7.90
N PRO A 551 -27.22 -2.29 -9.05
CA PRO A 551 -28.56 -2.16 -9.62
C PRO A 551 -29.67 -2.70 -8.69
N GLU A 552 -29.40 -3.74 -7.90
CA GLU A 552 -30.38 -4.34 -6.99
C GLU A 552 -30.80 -3.39 -5.86
N ILE A 553 -29.81 -2.82 -5.15
CA ILE A 553 -30.04 -1.90 -4.02
C ILE A 553 -30.70 -0.63 -4.54
N ARG A 554 -30.24 -0.13 -5.68
CA ARG A 554 -30.84 1.01 -6.38
C ARG A 554 -32.30 0.74 -6.74
N HIS A 555 -32.61 -0.42 -7.31
CA HIS A 555 -33.97 -0.79 -7.70
C HIS A 555 -34.89 -0.87 -6.49
N LYS A 556 -34.42 -1.50 -5.40
CA LYS A 556 -35.16 -1.57 -4.13
C LYS A 556 -35.47 -0.19 -3.56
N LEU A 557 -34.48 0.70 -3.50
CA LEU A 557 -34.68 2.07 -3.04
C LEU A 557 -35.67 2.83 -3.94
N LEU A 558 -35.58 2.67 -5.26
CA LEU A 558 -36.53 3.29 -6.20
C LEU A 558 -37.95 2.76 -5.98
N GLN A 559 -38.15 1.45 -5.84
CA GLN A 559 -39.47 0.87 -5.53
C GLN A 559 -40.07 1.48 -4.27
N THR A 560 -39.27 1.64 -3.22
CA THR A 560 -39.69 2.31 -1.99
C THR A 560 -40.06 3.76 -2.25
N LEU A 561 -39.22 4.53 -2.95
CA LEU A 561 -39.49 5.93 -3.26
C LEU A 561 -40.73 6.12 -4.13
N TYR A 562 -41.06 5.19 -5.03
CA TYR A 562 -42.30 5.23 -5.81
C TYR A 562 -43.55 4.89 -4.98
N ALA A 563 -43.39 4.23 -3.82
CA ALA A 563 -44.50 3.80 -2.97
C ALA A 563 -44.95 4.86 -1.94
N PHE A 564 -44.15 5.91 -1.70
CA PHE A 564 -44.40 6.98 -0.73
C PHE A 564 -44.48 8.35 -1.42
#